data_AF-A0AAW5BJK2-F1
#
_entry.id   AF-A0AAW5BJK2-F1
#
_cell.length_a   1.000
_cell.length_b   1.000
_cell.length_c   1.000
_cell.angle_alpha   90.00
_cell.angle_beta   90.00
_cell.angle_gamma   90.00
#
_symmetry.space_group_name_H-M   'P 1'
#
loop_
_entity.id
_entity.type
_entity.pdbx_description
1 polymer ?
#
loop_
_entity_poly.entity_id
_entity_poly.type
_entity_poly.pdbx_seq_one_letter_code
_entity_poly.pdbx_strand_id
1 'polypeptide(L)'
;MKHTKLADTLKTAAVLALTTAIGFLLEAMGLSQTNVITVYILGVLVVAAVTSSRWYSTAASLASVLLFNYIFTEPMFVLKAEDAGTQLTLLITFLAAVFTSTYTVQIKEKARLSQQDAYLSGVILDTSQILQKAGEPAGILFAAATQLNKLLKRDIACFQTDENGLLPPVSFTDHSPHPGSRGPSPDTLEEMSAARRCYMEGQETGAATSILSTAAFHYLPVQSAGTVYGVIGIRMGEVKPDDFENSLAIAILNQCATSMEKEFISRKREEETAMAKAEQLRSNLLRSMSHDLRTPLTSISGNAGVLLNDTGTLDESHKRRIYSDIYDDSMWLISLVENLLSITRMEGGAVQLHMETELLEEVIDEAMRHVNRRHENHSIQVTQEGDYILASVDAQLIIQVITNLVDNAIKYTPDGSRITIKSYKDNGNAVIEVSDNGPGIPDESKDRIFQMFYTTGHKSADGKRGMGLGLPLCRAILNAHKGIIEVLDNTPSGSIFRLILPAEEVSFHE
;
A
#
# COMPACT_ATOMS: atom_id res chain seq x y z
N MET A 1 -43.31 8.13 -25.62
CA MET A 1 -44.55 7.69 -24.92
C MET A 1 -45.76 7.37 -25.82
N LYS A 2 -46.02 8.05 -26.95
CA LYS A 2 -47.19 7.73 -27.81
C LYS A 2 -47.03 6.42 -28.62
N HIS A 3 -45.83 6.11 -29.10
CA HIS A 3 -45.56 4.89 -29.88
C HIS A 3 -45.70 3.58 -29.09
N THR A 4 -45.37 3.57 -27.80
CA THR A 4 -45.45 2.37 -26.95
C THR A 4 -46.90 1.98 -26.62
N LYS A 5 -47.80 2.96 -26.48
CA LYS A 5 -49.23 2.71 -26.21
C LYS A 5 -49.93 2.05 -27.41
N LEU A 6 -49.66 2.52 -28.62
CA LEU A 6 -50.21 1.93 -29.86
C LEU A 6 -49.69 0.51 -30.10
N ALA A 7 -48.41 0.27 -29.84
CA ALA A 7 -47.82 -1.07 -29.96
C ALA A 7 -48.46 -2.04 -28.96
N ASP A 8 -48.64 -1.63 -27.71
CA ASP A 8 -49.21 -2.48 -26.66
C ASP A 8 -50.71 -2.76 -26.87
N THR A 9 -51.48 -1.81 -27.42
CA THR A 9 -52.85 -2.07 -27.87
C THR A 9 -52.92 -3.12 -28.98
N LEU A 10 -52.01 -3.02 -29.97
CA LEU A 10 -52.00 -3.93 -31.12
C LEU A 10 -51.59 -5.35 -30.70
N LYS A 11 -50.57 -5.47 -29.84
CA LYS A 11 -50.16 -6.74 -29.22
C LYS A 11 -51.31 -7.39 -28.44
N THR A 12 -52.03 -6.62 -27.64
CA THR A 12 -53.15 -7.12 -26.84
C THR A 12 -54.27 -7.66 -27.74
N ALA A 13 -54.65 -6.89 -28.77
CA ALA A 13 -55.68 -7.31 -29.71
C ALA A 13 -55.26 -8.56 -30.51
N ALA A 14 -54.00 -8.63 -30.95
CA ALA A 14 -53.46 -9.77 -31.68
C ALA A 14 -53.47 -11.06 -30.83
N VAL A 15 -53.05 -10.97 -29.56
CA VAL A 15 -53.06 -12.12 -28.64
C VAL A 15 -54.49 -12.58 -28.38
N LEU A 16 -55.43 -11.67 -28.13
CA LEU A 16 -56.83 -12.04 -27.93
C LEU A 16 -57.45 -12.68 -29.19
N ALA A 17 -57.21 -12.11 -30.37
CA ALA A 17 -57.67 -12.70 -31.63
C ALA A 17 -57.11 -14.11 -31.87
N LEU A 18 -55.81 -14.31 -31.58
CA LEU A 18 -55.18 -15.62 -31.67
C LEU A 18 -55.80 -16.60 -30.66
N THR A 19 -56.06 -16.18 -29.43
CA THR A 19 -56.69 -17.05 -28.42
C THR A 19 -58.12 -17.45 -28.80
N THR A 20 -58.88 -16.55 -29.42
CA THR A 20 -60.21 -16.86 -29.96
C THR A 20 -60.14 -17.82 -31.14
N ALA A 21 -59.18 -17.63 -32.06
CA ALA A 21 -58.98 -18.55 -33.18
C ALA A 21 -58.61 -19.96 -32.71
N ILE A 22 -57.73 -20.07 -31.69
CA ILE A 22 -57.41 -21.36 -31.05
C ILE A 22 -58.65 -21.93 -30.36
N GLY A 23 -59.46 -21.10 -29.69
CA GLY A 23 -60.72 -21.51 -29.09
C GLY A 23 -61.66 -22.19 -30.08
N PHE A 24 -61.90 -21.57 -31.25
CA PHE A 24 -62.71 -22.17 -32.33
C PHE A 24 -62.11 -23.47 -32.86
N LEU A 25 -60.79 -23.57 -32.97
CA LEU A 25 -60.13 -24.81 -33.38
C LEU A 25 -60.36 -25.94 -32.38
N LEU A 26 -60.25 -25.66 -31.07
CA LEU A 26 -60.49 -26.64 -30.01
C LEU A 26 -61.95 -27.10 -29.98
N GLU A 27 -62.89 -26.17 -30.20
CA GLU A 27 -64.31 -26.49 -30.31
C GLU A 27 -64.62 -27.34 -31.55
N ALA A 28 -64.03 -27.01 -32.71
CA ALA A 28 -64.16 -27.80 -33.93
C ALA A 28 -63.60 -29.24 -33.79
N MET A 29 -62.64 -29.43 -32.90
CA MET A 29 -62.10 -30.74 -32.53
C MET A 29 -62.95 -31.50 -31.50
N GLY A 30 -64.06 -30.91 -31.01
CA GLY A 30 -64.96 -31.52 -30.03
C GLY A 30 -64.41 -31.57 -28.59
N LEU A 31 -63.44 -30.71 -28.26
CA LEU A 31 -62.87 -30.64 -26.91
C LEU A 31 -63.78 -29.88 -25.94
N SER A 32 -63.63 -30.14 -24.64
CA SER A 32 -64.48 -29.52 -23.61
C SER A 32 -64.29 -28.00 -23.51
N GLN A 33 -65.36 -27.29 -23.13
CA GLN A 33 -65.33 -25.84 -22.87
C GLN A 33 -64.28 -25.43 -21.82
N THR A 34 -63.95 -26.32 -20.88
CA THR A 34 -62.89 -26.10 -19.88
C THR A 34 -61.51 -25.86 -20.50
N ASN A 35 -61.20 -26.53 -21.62
CA ASN A 35 -59.94 -26.34 -22.33
C ASN A 35 -59.90 -24.95 -23.00
N VAL A 36 -61.03 -24.51 -23.56
CA VAL A 36 -61.16 -23.17 -24.17
C VAL A 36 -60.96 -22.08 -23.12
N ILE A 37 -61.58 -22.20 -21.95
CA ILE A 37 -61.39 -21.27 -20.82
C ILE A 37 -59.91 -21.17 -20.43
N THR A 38 -59.21 -22.31 -20.39
CA THR A 38 -57.79 -22.36 -20.04
C THR A 38 -56.92 -21.63 -21.06
N VAL A 39 -57.26 -21.71 -22.36
CA VAL A 39 -56.59 -20.94 -23.42
C VAL A 39 -56.78 -19.43 -23.24
N TYR A 40 -57.97 -18.99 -22.82
CA TYR A 40 -58.21 -17.58 -22.54
C TYR A 40 -57.41 -17.07 -21.32
N ILE A 41 -57.30 -17.86 -20.25
CA ILE A 41 -56.42 -17.53 -19.10
C ILE A 41 -54.95 -17.45 -19.56
N LEU A 42 -54.49 -18.39 -20.39
CA LEU A 42 -53.14 -18.38 -20.97
C LEU A 42 -52.93 -17.14 -21.88
N GLY A 43 -53.94 -16.76 -22.66
CA GLY A 43 -53.93 -15.56 -23.48
C GLY A 43 -53.69 -14.30 -22.67
N VAL A 44 -54.42 -14.14 -21.55
CA VAL A 44 -54.24 -13.02 -20.62
C VAL A 44 -52.82 -13.02 -20.01
N LEU A 45 -52.27 -14.19 -19.69
CA LEU A 45 -50.88 -14.32 -19.22
C LEU A 45 -49.87 -13.81 -20.27
N VAL A 46 -50.05 -14.16 -21.54
CA VAL A 46 -49.18 -13.70 -22.64
C VAL A 46 -49.30 -12.18 -22.82
N VAL A 47 -50.52 -11.63 -22.75
CA VAL A 47 -50.72 -10.16 -22.76
C VAL A 47 -49.94 -9.51 -21.61
N ALA A 48 -50.03 -10.07 -20.40
CA ALA A 48 -49.32 -9.54 -19.23
C ALA A 48 -47.79 -9.61 -19.37
N ALA A 49 -47.26 -10.64 -20.02
CA ALA A 49 -45.83 -10.78 -20.27
C ALA A 49 -45.29 -9.78 -21.31
N VAL A 50 -46.04 -9.58 -22.40
CA VAL A 50 -45.57 -8.82 -23.59
C VAL A 50 -45.89 -7.32 -23.53
N THR A 51 -46.89 -6.92 -22.74
CA THR A 51 -47.25 -5.51 -22.54
C THR A 51 -46.46 -4.86 -21.42
N SER A 52 -46.40 -3.52 -21.45
CA SER A 52 -45.59 -2.73 -20.52
C SER A 52 -46.39 -2.17 -19.33
N SER A 53 -47.72 -2.21 -19.38
CA SER A 53 -48.59 -1.54 -18.41
C SER A 53 -49.65 -2.46 -17.82
N ARG A 54 -49.88 -2.28 -16.51
CA ARG A 54 -50.94 -2.94 -15.73
C ARG A 54 -52.34 -2.72 -16.31
N TRP A 55 -52.57 -1.60 -16.99
CA TRP A 55 -53.88 -1.27 -17.55
C TRP A 55 -54.31 -2.20 -18.70
N TYR A 56 -53.38 -2.53 -19.62
CA TYR A 56 -53.68 -3.44 -20.73
C TYR A 56 -53.97 -4.85 -20.26
N SER A 57 -53.22 -5.26 -19.25
CA SER A 57 -53.37 -6.51 -18.50
C SER A 57 -54.76 -6.67 -17.87
N THR A 58 -55.24 -5.66 -17.12
CA THR A 58 -56.59 -5.67 -16.52
C THR A 58 -57.72 -5.50 -17.54
N ALA A 59 -57.49 -4.71 -18.59
CA ALA A 59 -58.47 -4.57 -19.66
C ALA A 59 -58.61 -5.88 -20.47
N ALA A 60 -57.50 -6.59 -20.69
CA ALA A 60 -57.49 -7.87 -21.39
C ALA A 60 -58.16 -8.99 -20.58
N SER A 61 -58.03 -9.02 -19.25
CA SER A 61 -58.74 -10.01 -18.42
C SER A 61 -60.26 -9.84 -18.50
N LEU A 62 -60.74 -8.58 -18.48
CA LEU A 62 -62.17 -8.29 -18.66
C LEU A 62 -62.63 -8.62 -20.09
N ALA A 63 -61.89 -8.18 -21.10
CA ALA A 63 -62.21 -8.44 -22.51
C ALA A 63 -62.20 -9.95 -22.81
N SER A 64 -61.25 -10.70 -22.25
CA SER A 64 -61.14 -12.16 -22.36
C SER A 64 -62.41 -12.86 -21.88
N VAL A 65 -62.89 -12.52 -20.68
CA VAL A 65 -64.11 -13.14 -20.12
C VAL A 65 -65.36 -12.74 -20.89
N LEU A 66 -65.46 -11.48 -21.33
CA LEU A 66 -66.58 -11.01 -22.15
C LEU A 66 -66.59 -11.68 -23.54
N LEU A 67 -65.42 -11.81 -24.18
CA LEU A 67 -65.28 -12.49 -25.47
C LEU A 67 -65.61 -13.98 -25.35
N PHE A 68 -65.12 -14.64 -24.30
CA PHE A 68 -65.45 -16.03 -24.04
C PHE A 68 -66.97 -16.20 -23.85
N ASN A 69 -67.59 -15.37 -23.00
CA ASN A 69 -69.03 -15.41 -22.75
C ASN A 69 -69.86 -15.13 -24.01
N TYR A 70 -69.40 -14.21 -24.86
CA TYR A 70 -70.12 -13.86 -26.09
C TYR A 70 -70.04 -14.96 -27.14
N ILE A 71 -68.92 -15.66 -27.27
CA ILE A 71 -68.67 -16.57 -28.40
C ILE A 71 -68.99 -18.03 -28.04
N PHE A 72 -68.59 -18.49 -26.85
CA PHE A 72 -68.55 -19.92 -26.51
C PHE A 72 -69.56 -20.35 -25.44
N THR A 73 -70.30 -19.40 -24.83
CA THR A 73 -71.37 -19.70 -23.87
C THR A 73 -72.73 -19.75 -24.57
N GLU A 74 -73.57 -20.74 -24.25
CA GLU A 74 -74.95 -20.79 -24.75
C GLU A 74 -75.89 -19.86 -23.95
N PRO A 75 -76.77 -19.08 -24.61
CA PRO A 75 -76.91 -18.93 -26.06
C PRO A 75 -75.77 -18.11 -26.69
N MET A 76 -75.16 -18.66 -27.76
CA MET A 76 -74.04 -18.03 -28.45
C MET A 76 -74.41 -16.65 -29.02
N PHE A 77 -73.43 -15.76 -29.08
CA PHE A 77 -73.54 -14.37 -29.56
C PHE A 77 -74.45 -13.47 -28.72
N VAL A 78 -74.68 -13.82 -27.46
CA VAL A 78 -75.42 -13.02 -26.50
C VAL A 78 -74.65 -12.94 -25.18
N LEU A 79 -74.51 -11.75 -24.61
CA LEU A 79 -73.92 -11.56 -23.28
C LEU A 79 -74.93 -11.89 -22.18
N LYS A 80 -75.34 -13.16 -22.09
CA LYS A 80 -76.29 -13.62 -21.07
C LYS A 80 -75.94 -15.04 -20.61
N ALA A 81 -75.45 -15.15 -19.38
CA ALA A 81 -75.24 -16.44 -18.72
C ALA A 81 -76.52 -16.80 -17.94
N GLU A 82 -77.28 -17.78 -18.42
CA GLU A 82 -78.58 -18.14 -17.84
C GLU A 82 -78.46 -19.08 -16.62
N ASP A 83 -77.44 -19.93 -16.60
CA ASP A 83 -77.21 -20.86 -15.50
C ASP A 83 -76.23 -20.31 -14.44
N ALA A 84 -76.51 -20.63 -13.17
CA ALA A 84 -75.70 -20.23 -12.03
C ALA A 84 -74.28 -20.82 -12.08
N GLY A 85 -74.11 -22.03 -12.63
CA GLY A 85 -72.80 -22.66 -12.82
C GLY A 85 -71.92 -21.92 -13.82
N THR A 86 -72.52 -21.40 -14.89
CA THR A 86 -71.82 -20.61 -15.92
C THR A 86 -71.43 -19.23 -15.38
N GLN A 87 -72.31 -18.57 -14.63
CA GLN A 87 -72.00 -17.30 -13.96
C GLN A 87 -70.83 -17.45 -12.97
N LEU A 88 -70.83 -18.53 -12.18
CA LEU A 88 -69.74 -18.84 -11.26
C LEU A 88 -68.43 -19.09 -12.01
N THR A 89 -68.46 -19.82 -13.13
CA THR A 89 -67.28 -20.12 -13.95
C THR A 89 -66.67 -18.85 -14.54
N LEU A 90 -67.49 -17.93 -15.06
CA LEU A 90 -67.02 -16.63 -15.57
C LEU A 90 -66.40 -15.78 -14.47
N LEU A 91 -66.98 -15.77 -13.27
CA LEU A 91 -66.43 -15.05 -12.12
C LEU A 91 -65.07 -15.62 -11.69
N ILE A 92 -64.96 -16.94 -11.55
CA ILE A 92 -63.71 -17.61 -11.18
C ILE A 92 -62.65 -17.36 -12.26
N THR A 93 -63.02 -17.46 -13.54
CA THR A 93 -62.11 -17.21 -14.67
C THR A 93 -61.63 -15.77 -14.70
N PHE A 94 -62.52 -14.81 -14.45
CA PHE A 94 -62.14 -13.39 -14.36
C PHE A 94 -61.17 -13.14 -13.22
N LEU A 95 -61.45 -13.67 -12.03
CA LEU A 95 -60.55 -13.57 -10.88
C LEU A 95 -59.20 -14.21 -11.19
N ALA A 96 -59.18 -15.44 -11.73
CA ALA A 96 -57.97 -16.13 -12.12
C ALA A 96 -57.15 -15.29 -13.12
N ALA A 97 -57.78 -14.76 -14.16
CA ALA A 97 -57.14 -13.92 -15.16
C ALA A 97 -56.54 -12.62 -14.56
N VAL A 98 -57.26 -11.94 -13.65
CA VAL A 98 -56.77 -10.75 -12.95
C VAL A 98 -55.59 -11.07 -12.02
N PHE A 99 -55.68 -12.17 -11.26
CA PHE A 99 -54.61 -12.62 -10.37
C PHE A 99 -53.36 -12.99 -11.16
N THR A 100 -53.48 -13.83 -12.18
CA THR A 100 -52.36 -14.25 -13.03
C THR A 100 -51.70 -13.05 -13.71
N SER A 101 -52.50 -12.12 -14.23
CA SER A 101 -52.00 -10.91 -14.87
C SER A 101 -51.24 -9.99 -13.91
N THR A 102 -51.83 -9.71 -12.74
CA THR A 102 -51.20 -8.86 -11.72
C THR A 102 -49.91 -9.48 -11.19
N TYR A 103 -49.92 -10.78 -10.92
CA TYR A 103 -48.76 -11.52 -10.44
C TYR A 103 -47.62 -11.53 -11.47
N THR A 104 -47.94 -11.68 -12.75
CA THR A 104 -46.95 -11.65 -13.84
C THR A 104 -46.28 -10.30 -13.99
N VAL A 105 -47.06 -9.21 -13.91
CA VAL A 105 -46.49 -7.86 -13.93
C VAL A 105 -45.59 -7.61 -12.72
N GLN A 106 -46.01 -8.04 -11.52
CA GLN A 106 -45.17 -7.93 -10.32
C GLN A 106 -43.87 -8.73 -10.40
N ILE A 107 -43.91 -9.95 -10.94
CA ILE A 107 -42.70 -10.76 -11.17
C ILE A 107 -41.75 -10.05 -12.10
N LYS A 108 -42.25 -9.49 -13.21
CA LYS A 108 -41.43 -8.76 -14.20
C LYS A 108 -40.76 -7.53 -13.58
N GLU A 109 -41.50 -6.80 -12.75
CA GLU A 109 -40.98 -5.62 -12.03
C GLU A 109 -39.91 -6.01 -11.01
N LYS A 110 -40.16 -7.05 -10.19
CA LYS A 110 -39.16 -7.59 -9.26
C LYS A 110 -37.92 -8.12 -9.98
N ALA A 111 -38.08 -8.83 -11.09
CA ALA A 111 -36.98 -9.35 -11.88
C ALA A 111 -36.11 -8.21 -12.46
N ARG A 112 -36.74 -7.12 -12.93
CA ARG A 112 -36.03 -5.94 -13.42
C ARG A 112 -35.22 -5.25 -12.32
N LEU A 113 -35.83 -5.01 -11.15
CA LEU A 113 -35.13 -4.41 -10.01
C LEU A 113 -33.98 -5.30 -9.55
N SER A 114 -34.20 -6.62 -9.42
CA SER A 114 -33.15 -7.57 -9.08
C SER A 114 -32.01 -7.61 -10.09
N GLN A 115 -32.28 -7.45 -11.38
CA GLN A 115 -31.24 -7.33 -12.41
C GLN A 115 -30.43 -6.04 -12.27
N GLN A 116 -31.08 -4.92 -11.96
CA GLN A 116 -30.40 -3.64 -11.70
C GLN A 116 -29.52 -3.73 -10.45
N ASP A 117 -30.04 -4.30 -9.36
CA ASP A 117 -29.29 -4.50 -8.12
C ASP A 117 -28.09 -5.43 -8.32
N ALA A 118 -28.27 -6.53 -9.06
CA ALA A 118 -27.20 -7.46 -9.40
C ALA A 118 -26.11 -6.80 -10.26
N TYR A 119 -26.51 -5.98 -11.24
CA TYR A 119 -25.58 -5.22 -12.06
C TYR A 119 -24.80 -4.20 -11.21
N LEU A 120 -25.49 -3.41 -10.38
CA LEU A 120 -24.84 -2.43 -9.50
C LEU A 120 -23.85 -3.10 -8.54
N SER A 121 -24.24 -4.23 -7.95
CA SER A 121 -23.36 -5.03 -7.08
C SER A 121 -22.11 -5.53 -7.82
N GLY A 122 -22.28 -5.99 -9.05
CA GLY A 122 -21.16 -6.41 -9.91
C GLY A 122 -20.20 -5.25 -10.20
N VAL A 123 -20.73 -4.08 -10.57
CA VAL A 123 -19.90 -2.90 -10.82
C VAL A 123 -19.16 -2.43 -9.57
N ILE A 124 -19.79 -2.45 -8.40
CA ILE A 124 -19.13 -2.09 -7.13
C ILE A 124 -17.98 -3.05 -6.83
N LEU A 125 -18.18 -4.36 -7.01
CA LEU A 125 -17.14 -5.36 -6.79
C LEU A 125 -15.95 -5.16 -7.73
N ASP A 126 -16.23 -5.00 -9.03
CA ASP A 126 -15.20 -4.76 -10.04
C ASP A 126 -14.43 -3.47 -9.74
N THR A 127 -15.15 -2.39 -9.40
CA THR A 127 -14.55 -1.10 -9.03
C THR A 127 -13.67 -1.27 -7.79
N SER A 128 -14.15 -1.95 -6.75
CA SER A 128 -13.35 -2.23 -5.55
C SER A 128 -12.04 -2.94 -5.87
N GLN A 129 -12.07 -3.95 -6.75
CA GLN A 129 -10.86 -4.68 -7.16
C GLN A 129 -9.88 -3.80 -7.95
N ILE A 130 -10.39 -2.93 -8.83
CA ILE A 130 -9.56 -2.00 -9.60
C ILE A 130 -8.89 -1.00 -8.65
N LEU A 131 -9.65 -0.43 -7.71
CA LEU A 131 -9.14 0.56 -6.75
C LEU A 131 -8.10 -0.05 -5.80
N GLN A 132 -8.29 -1.29 -5.35
CA GLN A 132 -7.30 -1.98 -4.51
C GLN A 132 -5.96 -2.23 -5.21
N LYS A 133 -5.94 -2.35 -6.54
CA LYS A 133 -4.70 -2.51 -7.31
C LYS A 133 -3.96 -1.19 -7.51
N ALA A 134 -4.64 -0.05 -7.34
CA ALA A 134 -4.03 1.26 -7.43
C ALA A 134 -3.36 1.58 -6.07
N GLY A 135 -2.05 1.32 -5.95
CA GLY A 135 -1.32 1.45 -4.68
C GLY A 135 -1.01 2.87 -4.21
N GLU A 136 -1.43 3.91 -4.94
CA GLU A 136 -1.18 5.31 -4.57
C GLU A 136 -2.50 6.10 -4.53
N PRO A 137 -2.64 7.10 -3.63
CA PRO A 137 -3.85 7.92 -3.51
C PRO A 137 -4.29 8.55 -4.85
N ALA A 138 -3.32 9.06 -5.61
CA ALA A 138 -3.52 9.57 -6.98
C ALA A 138 -4.08 8.50 -7.92
N GLY A 139 -3.52 7.29 -7.86
CA GLY A 139 -3.94 6.15 -8.67
C GLY A 139 -5.37 5.70 -8.36
N ILE A 140 -5.77 5.69 -7.08
CA ILE A 140 -7.13 5.34 -6.65
C ILE A 140 -8.14 6.31 -7.27
N LEU A 141 -7.87 7.62 -7.18
CA LEU A 141 -8.75 8.64 -7.72
C LEU A 141 -8.85 8.58 -9.26
N PHE A 142 -7.73 8.34 -9.95
CA PHE A 142 -7.72 8.16 -11.41
C PHE A 142 -8.44 6.89 -11.86
N ALA A 143 -8.29 5.79 -11.14
CA ALA A 143 -9.01 4.55 -11.43
C ALA A 143 -10.53 4.75 -11.28
N ALA A 144 -10.98 5.47 -10.26
CA ALA A 144 -12.39 5.83 -10.09
C ALA A 144 -12.89 6.72 -11.24
N ALA A 145 -12.13 7.75 -11.60
CA ALA A 145 -12.47 8.65 -12.71
C ALA A 145 -12.56 7.92 -14.06
N THR A 146 -11.63 7.00 -14.33
CA THR A 146 -11.62 6.15 -15.53
C THR A 146 -12.85 5.25 -15.58
N GLN A 147 -13.22 4.65 -14.45
CA GLN A 147 -14.38 3.78 -14.35
C GLN A 147 -15.69 4.57 -14.54
N LEU A 148 -15.79 5.77 -13.94
CA LEU A 148 -16.92 6.68 -14.16
C LEU A 148 -17.03 7.11 -15.62
N ASN A 149 -15.92 7.46 -16.26
CA ASN A 149 -15.90 7.84 -17.68
C ASN A 149 -16.43 6.70 -18.57
N LYS A 150 -15.98 5.46 -18.34
CA LYS A 150 -16.41 4.28 -19.09
C LYS A 150 -17.90 3.95 -18.90
N LEU A 151 -18.41 4.06 -17.68
CA LEU A 151 -19.78 3.68 -17.34
C LEU A 151 -20.81 4.74 -17.68
N LEU A 152 -20.52 6.01 -17.38
CA LEU A 152 -21.41 7.14 -17.65
C LEU A 152 -21.28 7.66 -19.09
N LYS A 153 -20.21 7.29 -19.81
CA LYS A 153 -19.90 7.77 -21.16
C LYS A 153 -19.91 9.30 -21.26
N ARG A 154 -19.31 9.95 -20.26
CA ARG A 154 -19.25 11.41 -20.10
C ARG A 154 -17.83 11.84 -19.77
N ASP A 155 -17.50 13.08 -20.11
CA ASP A 155 -16.22 13.67 -19.72
C ASP A 155 -16.15 13.80 -18.19
N ILE A 156 -15.04 13.35 -17.61
CA ILE A 156 -14.79 13.39 -16.16
C ILE A 156 -13.55 14.26 -15.91
N ALA A 157 -13.65 15.17 -14.94
CA ALA A 157 -12.51 15.94 -14.42
C ALA A 157 -12.15 15.42 -13.02
N CYS A 158 -10.88 15.19 -12.77
CA CYS A 158 -10.38 14.61 -11.53
C CYS A 158 -9.38 15.55 -10.87
N PHE A 159 -9.66 15.98 -9.64
CA PHE A 159 -8.83 16.92 -8.90
C PHE A 159 -8.20 16.21 -7.70
N GLN A 160 -6.87 16.15 -7.74
CA GLN A 160 -6.07 15.63 -6.65
C GLN A 160 -5.82 16.70 -5.60
N THR A 161 -5.44 16.24 -4.42
CA THR A 161 -5.09 17.10 -3.28
C THR A 161 -3.61 16.93 -2.94
N ASP A 162 -2.97 18.04 -2.60
CA ASP A 162 -1.64 18.08 -2.00
C ASP A 162 -1.68 18.87 -0.68
N GLU A 163 -0.53 19.07 -0.04
CA GLU A 163 -0.42 19.86 1.19
C GLU A 163 -0.83 21.35 1.00
N ASN A 164 -0.81 21.85 -0.24
CA ASN A 164 -1.12 23.23 -0.60
C ASN A 164 -2.56 23.42 -1.13
N GLY A 165 -3.35 22.34 -1.25
CA GLY A 165 -4.75 22.34 -1.66
C GLY A 165 -5.03 21.50 -2.90
N LEU A 166 -5.82 22.03 -3.83
CA LEU A 166 -6.22 21.33 -5.05
C LEU A 166 -5.19 21.51 -6.17
N LEU A 167 -4.75 20.40 -6.75
CA LEU A 167 -3.92 20.36 -7.95
C LEU A 167 -4.75 20.59 -9.24
N PRO A 168 -4.11 20.95 -10.36
CA PRO A 168 -4.79 21.06 -11.65
C PRO A 168 -5.51 19.75 -12.05
N PRO A 169 -6.68 19.83 -12.69
CA PRO A 169 -7.47 18.66 -13.01
C PRO A 169 -6.84 17.79 -14.09
N VAL A 170 -7.01 16.48 -13.92
CA VAL A 170 -6.80 15.51 -15.00
C VAL A 170 -8.13 15.19 -15.65
N SER A 171 -8.20 15.39 -16.97
CA SER A 171 -9.43 15.23 -17.75
C SER A 171 -9.47 13.89 -18.49
N PHE A 172 -10.58 13.19 -18.38
CA PHE A 172 -10.89 11.94 -19.08
C PHE A 172 -11.99 12.23 -20.10
N THR A 173 -11.68 12.19 -21.40
CA THR A 173 -12.53 12.72 -22.48
C THR A 173 -12.85 11.72 -23.60
N ASP A 174 -12.67 10.41 -23.33
CA ASP A 174 -12.84 9.34 -24.34
C ASP A 174 -14.23 9.27 -24.99
N HIS A 175 -15.23 9.90 -24.36
CA HIS A 175 -16.62 9.93 -24.81
C HIS A 175 -17.15 11.33 -25.12
N SER A 176 -16.25 12.27 -25.43
CA SER A 176 -16.64 13.62 -25.83
C SER A 176 -17.64 13.58 -27.01
N PRO A 177 -18.75 14.33 -26.94
CA PRO A 177 -19.86 14.21 -27.89
C PRO A 177 -19.52 14.57 -29.34
N HIS A 178 -18.38 15.23 -29.60
CA HIS A 178 -17.88 15.55 -30.93
C HIS A 178 -16.35 15.43 -31.03
N PRO A 179 -15.80 14.82 -32.10
CA PRO A 179 -14.37 14.82 -32.37
C PRO A 179 -13.94 16.25 -32.74
N GLY A 180 -13.38 16.98 -31.77
CA GLY A 180 -12.89 18.36 -31.93
C GLY A 180 -13.60 19.42 -31.08
N SER A 181 -14.75 19.11 -30.46
CA SER A 181 -15.40 20.03 -29.51
C SER A 181 -14.95 19.71 -28.08
N ARG A 182 -13.76 20.17 -27.72
CA ARG A 182 -13.42 20.25 -26.28
C ARG A 182 -14.43 21.21 -25.65
N GLY A 183 -15.19 20.73 -24.67
CA GLY A 183 -16.03 21.59 -23.84
C GLY A 183 -15.20 22.64 -23.09
N PRO A 184 -15.81 23.46 -22.22
CA PRO A 184 -15.03 24.33 -21.33
C PRO A 184 -13.99 23.48 -20.60
N SER A 185 -12.73 23.91 -20.63
CA SER A 185 -11.67 23.21 -19.91
C SER A 185 -11.99 23.24 -18.41
N PRO A 186 -11.84 22.13 -17.69
CA PRO A 186 -11.98 22.14 -16.23
C PRO A 186 -10.95 23.06 -15.55
N ASP A 187 -9.93 23.54 -16.27
CA ASP A 187 -8.95 24.53 -15.80
C ASP A 187 -9.47 25.98 -15.81
N THR A 188 -10.68 26.24 -16.30
CA THR A 188 -11.23 27.60 -16.31
C THR A 188 -11.47 28.10 -14.89
N LEU A 189 -11.39 29.42 -14.68
CA LEU A 189 -11.51 30.02 -13.33
C LEU A 189 -12.84 29.66 -12.65
N GLU A 190 -13.93 29.61 -13.41
CA GLU A 190 -15.25 29.22 -12.91
C GLU A 190 -15.27 27.77 -12.42
N GLU A 191 -14.75 26.84 -13.22
CA GLU A 191 -14.67 25.41 -12.91
C GLU A 191 -13.75 25.14 -11.71
N MET A 192 -12.55 25.73 -11.71
CA MET A 192 -11.60 25.66 -10.60
C MET A 192 -12.20 26.22 -9.29
N SER A 193 -12.99 27.29 -9.36
CA SER A 193 -13.65 27.85 -8.18
C SER A 193 -14.72 26.93 -7.61
N ALA A 194 -15.47 26.24 -8.47
CA ALA A 194 -16.46 25.26 -8.07
C ALA A 194 -15.80 24.02 -7.45
N ALA A 195 -14.75 23.49 -8.07
CA ALA A 195 -13.99 22.36 -7.55
C ALA A 195 -13.32 22.68 -6.20
N ARG A 196 -12.66 23.84 -6.07
CA ARG A 196 -12.04 24.27 -4.81
C ARG A 196 -13.08 24.47 -3.70
N ARG A 197 -14.25 25.02 -4.02
CA ARG A 197 -15.34 25.17 -3.06
C ARG A 197 -15.89 23.81 -2.61
N CYS A 198 -16.07 22.88 -3.55
CA CYS A 198 -16.46 21.50 -3.25
C CYS A 198 -15.48 20.83 -2.27
N TYR A 199 -14.17 21.03 -2.48
CA TYR A 199 -13.15 20.52 -1.57
C TYR A 199 -13.19 21.14 -0.18
N MET A 200 -13.33 22.46 -0.09
CA MET A 200 -13.29 23.17 1.20
C MET A 200 -14.56 22.96 2.03
N GLU A 201 -15.74 22.89 1.39
CA GLU A 201 -17.03 22.78 2.08
C GLU A 201 -17.52 21.33 2.19
N GLY A 202 -16.94 20.38 1.43
CA GLY A 202 -17.37 18.97 1.41
C GLY A 202 -18.79 18.77 0.84
N GLN A 203 -19.25 19.71 0.02
CA GLN A 203 -20.59 19.73 -0.57
C GLN A 203 -20.53 19.69 -2.10
N GLU A 204 -21.60 19.19 -2.71
CA GLU A 204 -21.74 19.16 -4.17
C GLU A 204 -21.87 20.58 -4.73
N THR A 205 -21.14 20.89 -5.81
CA THR A 205 -21.16 22.22 -6.45
C THR A 205 -21.27 22.10 -7.97
N GLY A 206 -21.47 23.23 -8.63
CA GLY A 206 -21.46 23.31 -10.09
C GLY A 206 -22.81 23.02 -10.73
N ALA A 207 -22.78 22.46 -11.94
CA ALA A 207 -23.97 22.12 -12.71
C ALA A 207 -24.95 21.27 -11.87
N ALA A 208 -26.26 21.50 -12.04
CA ALA A 208 -27.34 20.86 -11.29
C ALA A 208 -27.45 21.19 -9.79
N THR A 209 -26.60 22.08 -9.25
CA THR A 209 -26.71 22.57 -7.86
C THR A 209 -27.14 24.04 -7.80
N SER A 210 -27.47 24.55 -6.62
CA SER A 210 -27.71 25.99 -6.38
C SER A 210 -26.42 26.79 -6.21
N ILE A 211 -25.27 26.12 -6.06
CA ILE A 211 -23.98 26.72 -5.73
C ILE A 211 -23.10 26.68 -6.99
N LEU A 212 -22.81 27.84 -7.57
CA LEU A 212 -21.98 27.96 -8.79
C LEU A 212 -22.58 27.19 -9.99
N SER A 213 -23.90 27.30 -10.17
CA SER A 213 -24.67 26.62 -11.22
C SER A 213 -24.29 26.97 -12.66
N THR A 214 -23.43 27.98 -12.86
CA THR A 214 -22.89 28.40 -14.15
C THR A 214 -21.80 27.47 -14.67
N ALA A 215 -21.18 26.66 -13.79
CA ALA A 215 -20.21 25.65 -14.19
C ALA A 215 -20.86 24.57 -15.07
N ALA A 216 -20.09 24.02 -16.01
CA ALA A 216 -20.50 22.94 -16.90
C ALA A 216 -20.36 21.55 -16.27
N PHE A 217 -19.53 21.41 -15.24
CA PHE A 217 -19.35 20.18 -14.49
C PHE A 217 -20.15 20.19 -13.18
N HIS A 218 -20.68 19.03 -12.81
CA HIS A 218 -21.22 18.75 -11.49
C HIS A 218 -20.11 18.13 -10.63
N TYR A 219 -19.69 18.83 -9.59
CA TYR A 219 -18.57 18.45 -8.73
C TYR A 219 -19.05 17.71 -7.49
N LEU A 220 -18.47 16.54 -7.28
CA LEU A 220 -18.78 15.64 -6.18
C LEU A 220 -17.51 15.42 -5.33
N PRO A 221 -17.59 15.61 -4.00
CA PRO A 221 -16.44 15.40 -3.12
C PRO A 221 -16.23 13.89 -2.89
N VAL A 222 -14.99 13.44 -3.02
CA VAL A 222 -14.59 12.10 -2.59
C VAL A 222 -14.24 12.18 -1.11
N GLN A 223 -15.22 11.93 -0.25
CA GLN A 223 -15.06 12.12 1.19
C GLN A 223 -15.46 10.89 2.00
N SER A 224 -14.69 10.61 3.05
CA SER A 224 -15.03 9.60 4.06
C SER A 224 -14.77 10.15 5.45
N ALA A 225 -15.65 9.84 6.40
CA ALA A 225 -15.57 10.30 7.79
C ALA A 225 -15.32 11.82 7.98
N GLY A 226 -15.84 12.66 7.07
CA GLY A 226 -15.70 14.12 7.12
C GLY A 226 -14.39 14.69 6.55
N THR A 227 -13.50 13.83 6.02
CA THR A 227 -12.29 14.26 5.30
C THR A 227 -12.52 14.14 3.80
N VAL A 228 -12.24 15.21 3.05
CA VAL A 228 -12.29 15.22 1.59
C VAL A 228 -10.91 14.85 1.04
N TYR A 229 -10.84 13.77 0.27
CA TYR A 229 -9.60 13.25 -0.30
C TYR A 229 -9.37 13.68 -1.76
N GLY A 230 -10.41 14.21 -2.42
CA GLY A 230 -10.35 14.66 -3.80
C GLY A 230 -11.71 15.14 -4.29
N VAL A 231 -11.76 15.67 -5.51
CA VAL A 231 -13.00 16.12 -6.15
C VAL A 231 -13.10 15.53 -7.54
N ILE A 232 -14.28 15.02 -7.88
CA ILE A 232 -14.58 14.51 -9.23
C ILE A 232 -15.69 15.36 -9.84
N GLY A 233 -15.42 15.93 -11.00
CA GLY A 233 -16.38 16.67 -11.82
C GLY A 233 -16.94 15.80 -12.94
N ILE A 234 -18.26 15.72 -13.05
CA ILE A 234 -18.97 15.02 -14.14
C ILE A 234 -19.56 16.07 -15.07
N ARG A 235 -19.20 16.02 -16.36
CA ARG A 235 -19.74 16.99 -17.32
C ARG A 235 -21.24 16.78 -17.53
N MET A 236 -22.00 17.86 -17.37
CA MET A 236 -23.44 17.85 -17.62
C MET A 236 -23.71 18.26 -19.07
N GLY A 237 -24.16 17.30 -19.88
CA GLY A 237 -24.65 17.57 -21.23
C GLY A 237 -26.11 18.06 -21.23
N GLU A 238 -26.70 18.17 -22.42
CA GLU A 238 -28.12 18.55 -22.59
C GLU A 238 -29.09 17.54 -21.93
N VAL A 239 -28.67 16.28 -21.82
CA VAL A 239 -29.43 15.21 -21.17
C VAL A 239 -29.01 15.07 -19.72
N LYS A 240 -29.95 15.29 -18.80
CA LYS A 240 -29.75 15.06 -17.37
C LYS A 240 -29.51 13.56 -17.09
N PRO A 241 -28.59 13.21 -16.18
CA PRO A 241 -28.40 11.82 -15.77
C PRO A 241 -29.70 11.25 -15.21
N ASP A 242 -29.93 9.97 -15.45
CA ASP A 242 -31.05 9.27 -14.80
C ASP A 242 -30.71 8.90 -13.33
N ASP A 243 -31.73 8.49 -12.57
CA ASP A 243 -31.56 8.12 -11.15
C ASP A 243 -30.56 6.96 -10.97
N PHE A 244 -30.43 6.10 -11.97
CA PHE A 244 -29.53 4.96 -11.93
C PHE A 244 -28.07 5.39 -12.17
N GLU A 245 -27.80 6.27 -13.13
CA GLU A 245 -26.50 6.89 -13.39
C GLU A 245 -25.99 7.67 -12.17
N ASN A 246 -26.87 8.44 -11.52
CA ASN A 246 -26.54 9.15 -10.28
C ASN A 246 -26.19 8.18 -9.14
N SER A 247 -27.01 7.14 -8.95
CA SER A 247 -26.76 6.11 -7.93
C SER A 247 -25.44 5.38 -8.17
N LEU A 248 -25.11 5.10 -9.42
CA LEU A 248 -23.86 4.46 -9.83
C LEU A 248 -22.65 5.36 -9.56
N ALA A 249 -22.76 6.65 -9.89
CA ALA A 249 -21.69 7.62 -9.63
C ALA A 249 -21.39 7.73 -8.13
N ILE A 250 -22.41 7.92 -7.30
CA ILE A 250 -22.27 8.00 -5.84
C ILE A 250 -21.66 6.71 -5.27
N ALA A 251 -22.09 5.53 -5.74
CA ALA A 251 -21.55 4.26 -5.28
C ALA A 251 -20.04 4.12 -5.56
N ILE A 252 -19.59 4.51 -6.76
CA ILE A 252 -18.18 4.47 -7.14
C ILE A 252 -17.37 5.48 -6.32
N LEU A 253 -17.90 6.69 -6.12
CA LEU A 253 -17.23 7.72 -5.31
C LEU A 253 -17.10 7.31 -3.84
N ASN A 254 -18.12 6.68 -3.26
CA ASN A 254 -18.06 6.14 -1.90
C ASN A 254 -17.01 5.01 -1.78
N GLN A 255 -16.93 4.13 -2.80
CA GLN A 255 -15.91 3.08 -2.82
C GLN A 255 -14.50 3.66 -2.98
N CYS A 256 -14.36 4.72 -3.79
CA CYS A 256 -13.12 5.50 -3.92
C CYS A 256 -12.73 6.12 -2.57
N ALA A 257 -13.65 6.83 -1.92
CA ALA A 257 -13.41 7.47 -0.63
C ALA A 257 -12.99 6.47 0.46
N THR A 258 -13.66 5.31 0.53
CA THR A 258 -13.30 4.23 1.46
C THR A 258 -11.92 3.66 1.17
N SER A 259 -11.55 3.53 -0.11
CA SER A 259 -10.23 3.04 -0.52
C SER A 259 -9.13 4.06 -0.19
N MET A 260 -9.38 5.35 -0.41
CA MET A 260 -8.47 6.44 -0.05
C MET A 260 -8.28 6.55 1.48
N GLU A 261 -9.35 6.43 2.26
CA GLU A 261 -9.26 6.41 3.72
C GLU A 261 -8.37 5.26 4.22
N LYS A 262 -8.56 4.05 3.68
CA LYS A 262 -7.74 2.89 4.03
C LYS A 262 -6.27 3.12 3.71
N GLU A 263 -5.96 3.67 2.54
CA GLU A 263 -4.59 3.97 2.13
C GLU A 263 -3.96 5.04 3.03
N PHE A 264 -4.70 6.10 3.35
CA PHE A 264 -4.25 7.14 4.27
C PHE A 264 -3.96 6.60 5.67
N ILE A 265 -4.86 5.78 6.22
CA ILE A 265 -4.66 5.12 7.52
C ILE A 265 -3.46 4.18 7.48
N SER A 266 -3.27 3.43 6.38
CA SER A 266 -2.14 2.51 6.22
C SER A 266 -0.81 3.25 6.27
N ARG A 267 -0.66 4.31 5.47
CA ARG A 267 0.57 5.13 5.44
C ARG A 267 0.89 5.76 6.79
N LYS A 268 -0.13 6.35 7.43
CA LYS A 268 0.04 6.94 8.76
C LYS A 268 0.48 5.91 9.80
N ARG A 269 -0.09 4.70 9.73
CA ARG A 269 0.31 3.59 10.63
C ARG A 269 1.73 3.13 10.36
N GLU A 270 2.16 3.03 9.10
CA GLU A 270 3.53 2.69 8.75
C GLU A 270 4.52 3.71 9.32
N GLU A 271 4.24 5.01 9.16
CA GLU A 271 5.05 6.09 9.71
C GLU A 271 5.13 6.01 11.25
N GLU A 272 3.99 5.87 11.93
CA GLU A 272 3.93 5.72 13.39
C GLU A 272 4.72 4.48 13.87
N THR A 273 4.65 3.36 13.15
CA THR A 273 5.43 2.16 13.50
C THR A 273 6.92 2.34 13.27
N ALA A 274 7.33 3.08 12.23
CA ALA A 274 8.72 3.40 11.97
C ALA A 274 9.28 4.31 13.09
N MET A 275 8.54 5.34 13.48
CA MET A 275 8.89 6.21 14.61
C MET A 275 8.99 5.44 15.92
N ALA A 276 8.02 4.57 16.22
CA ALA A 276 8.02 3.76 17.44
C ALA A 276 9.23 2.80 17.49
N LYS A 277 9.60 2.18 16.36
CA LYS A 277 10.81 1.36 16.27
C LYS A 277 12.07 2.18 16.51
N ALA A 278 12.17 3.38 15.92
CA ALA A 278 13.31 4.27 16.12
C ALA A 278 13.45 4.68 17.60
N GLU A 279 12.35 5.06 18.25
CA GLU A 279 12.36 5.43 19.67
C GLU A 279 12.69 4.22 20.58
N GLN A 280 12.17 3.03 20.25
CA GLN A 280 12.49 1.82 21.00
C GLN A 280 13.99 1.45 20.87
N LEU A 281 14.56 1.58 19.68
CA LEU A 281 16.01 1.40 19.47
C LEU A 281 16.78 2.41 20.30
N ARG A 282 16.47 3.71 20.21
CA ARG A 282 17.07 4.78 21.01
C ARG A 282 17.01 4.48 22.52
N SER A 283 15.85 4.07 23.03
CA SER A 283 15.66 3.72 24.44
C SER A 283 16.51 2.53 24.87
N ASN A 284 16.56 1.48 24.04
CA ASN A 284 17.39 0.30 24.30
C ASN A 284 18.89 0.64 24.31
N LEU A 285 19.36 1.49 23.41
CA LEU A 285 20.74 1.98 23.39
C LEU A 285 21.08 2.69 24.70
N LEU A 286 20.26 3.66 25.13
CA LEU A 286 20.48 4.41 26.37
C LEU A 286 20.49 3.50 27.62
N ARG A 287 19.63 2.48 27.64
CA ARG A 287 19.56 1.52 28.75
C ARG A 287 20.80 0.62 28.81
N SER A 288 21.27 0.10 27.67
CA SER A 288 22.49 -0.72 27.61
C SER A 288 23.71 0.10 28.03
N MET A 289 23.84 1.32 27.51
CA MET A 289 24.92 2.24 27.89
C MET A 289 24.96 2.49 29.40
N SER A 290 23.81 2.70 30.04
CA SER A 290 23.74 2.95 31.48
C SER A 290 24.26 1.76 32.30
N HIS A 291 24.03 0.53 31.83
CA HIS A 291 24.55 -0.68 32.47
C HIS A 291 26.07 -0.79 32.27
N ASP A 292 26.52 -0.62 31.03
CA ASP A 292 27.93 -0.85 30.65
C ASP A 292 28.86 0.24 31.18
N LEU A 293 28.36 1.47 31.41
CA LEU A 293 29.08 2.52 32.14
C LEU A 293 29.17 2.23 33.65
N ARG A 294 28.14 1.61 34.24
CA ARG A 294 28.07 1.40 35.70
C ARG A 294 29.09 0.38 36.19
N THR A 295 29.32 -0.69 35.43
CA THR A 295 30.24 -1.78 35.82
C THR A 295 31.67 -1.30 36.08
N PRO A 296 32.38 -0.65 35.13
CA PRO A 296 33.73 -0.15 35.38
C PRO A 296 33.73 0.98 36.43
N LEU A 297 32.70 1.83 36.47
CA LEU A 297 32.63 2.90 37.47
C LEU A 297 32.54 2.34 38.90
N THR A 298 31.80 1.25 39.06
CA THR A 298 31.71 0.51 40.33
C THR A 298 33.06 -0.11 40.68
N SER A 299 33.74 -0.73 39.72
CA SER A 299 35.08 -1.30 39.90
C SER A 299 36.11 -0.24 40.30
N ILE A 300 36.20 0.87 39.56
CA ILE A 300 37.07 2.02 39.86
C ILE A 300 36.80 2.54 41.27
N SER A 301 35.54 2.80 41.61
CA SER A 301 35.18 3.34 42.93
C SER A 301 35.49 2.37 44.07
N GLY A 302 35.26 1.06 43.86
CA GLY A 302 35.56 0.02 44.83
C GLY A 302 37.06 -0.14 45.06
N ASN A 303 37.83 -0.23 43.98
CA ASN A 303 39.29 -0.31 43.99
C ASN A 303 39.93 0.92 44.63
N ALA A 304 39.45 2.12 44.30
CA ALA A 304 39.87 3.35 44.96
C ALA A 304 39.50 3.35 46.46
N GLY A 305 38.31 2.86 46.81
CA GLY A 305 37.87 2.71 48.19
C GLY A 305 38.73 1.75 49.02
N VAL A 306 39.20 0.64 48.42
CA VAL A 306 40.14 -0.29 49.06
C VAL A 306 41.47 0.40 49.35
N LEU A 307 41.99 1.19 48.42
CA LEU A 307 43.24 1.94 48.60
C LEU A 307 43.11 3.07 49.64
N LEU A 308 41.97 3.77 49.67
CA LEU A 308 41.71 4.83 50.65
C LEU A 308 41.58 4.32 52.09
N ASN A 309 41.07 3.10 52.26
CA ASN A 309 40.87 2.46 53.57
C ASN A 309 42.03 1.54 53.98
N ASP A 310 43.12 1.49 53.20
CA ASP A 310 44.30 0.68 53.53
C ASP A 310 45.00 1.24 54.77
N THR A 311 45.14 0.41 55.80
CA THR A 311 45.88 0.74 57.04
C THR A 311 47.32 0.22 57.03
N GLY A 312 47.85 -0.12 55.85
CA GLY A 312 49.19 -0.68 55.66
C GLY A 312 49.20 -2.21 55.59
N THR A 313 48.08 -2.84 55.26
CA THR A 313 47.93 -4.30 55.17
C THR A 313 48.13 -4.83 53.74
N LEU A 314 47.97 -3.97 52.73
CA LEU A 314 48.23 -4.33 51.33
C LEU A 314 49.71 -4.22 50.99
N ASP A 315 50.27 -5.28 50.40
CA ASP A 315 51.61 -5.22 49.82
C ASP A 315 51.66 -4.38 48.54
N GLU A 316 52.86 -3.96 48.14
CA GLU A 316 53.08 -3.15 46.94
C GLU A 316 52.64 -3.84 45.64
N SER A 317 52.67 -5.18 45.58
CA SER A 317 52.24 -5.92 44.39
C SER A 317 50.73 -5.86 44.19
N HIS A 318 49.97 -5.95 45.28
CA HIS A 318 48.52 -5.81 45.30
C HIS A 318 48.11 -4.37 45.01
N LYS A 319 48.79 -3.37 45.59
CA LYS A 319 48.55 -1.95 45.27
C LYS A 319 48.75 -1.67 43.78
N ARG A 320 49.83 -2.19 43.20
CA ARG A 320 50.13 -2.02 41.77
C ARG A 320 49.09 -2.67 40.87
N ARG A 321 48.53 -3.82 41.27
CA ARG A 321 47.39 -4.44 40.56
C ARG A 321 46.15 -3.55 40.63
N ILE A 322 45.80 -3.04 41.81
CA ILE A 322 44.62 -2.15 41.98
C ILE A 322 44.78 -0.86 41.16
N TYR A 323 45.97 -0.25 41.13
CA TYR A 323 46.25 0.90 40.26
C TYR A 323 46.08 0.58 38.78
N SER A 324 46.56 -0.59 38.34
CA SER A 324 46.39 -1.06 36.97
C SER A 324 44.92 -1.28 36.62
N ASP A 325 44.15 -1.88 37.52
CA ASP A 325 42.71 -2.12 37.31
C ASP A 325 41.93 -0.81 37.19
N ILE A 326 42.21 0.19 38.04
CA ILE A 326 41.60 1.53 37.94
C ILE A 326 41.95 2.20 36.61
N TYR A 327 43.23 2.13 36.22
CA TYR A 327 43.70 2.75 34.98
C TYR A 327 43.05 2.10 33.75
N ASP A 328 43.05 0.76 33.69
CA ASP A 328 42.45 -0.01 32.61
C ASP A 328 40.95 0.29 32.47
N ASP A 329 40.20 0.28 33.58
CA ASP A 329 38.76 0.56 33.58
C ASP A 329 38.45 2.01 33.18
N SER A 330 39.34 2.95 33.51
CA SER A 330 39.22 4.37 33.12
C SER A 330 39.48 4.56 31.62
N MET A 331 40.54 3.94 31.08
CA MET A 331 40.81 3.97 29.64
C MET A 331 39.69 3.28 28.85
N TRP A 332 39.13 2.20 29.41
CA TRP A 332 37.97 1.52 28.84
C TRP A 332 36.74 2.45 28.75
N LEU A 333 36.44 3.21 29.80
CA LEU A 333 35.34 4.18 29.82
C LEU A 333 35.53 5.30 28.78
N ILE A 334 36.75 5.81 28.62
CA ILE A 334 37.06 6.84 27.63
C ILE A 334 36.77 6.32 26.22
N SER A 335 37.31 5.16 25.87
CA SER A 335 37.06 4.53 24.57
C SER A 335 35.57 4.27 24.33
N LEU A 336 34.81 3.91 25.37
CA LEU A 336 33.35 3.69 25.26
C LEU A 336 32.61 4.97 24.88
N VAL A 337 32.94 6.07 25.56
CA VAL A 337 32.30 7.37 25.31
C VAL A 337 32.70 7.90 23.94
N GLU A 338 33.96 7.77 23.53
CA GLU A 338 34.45 8.21 22.22
C GLU A 338 33.80 7.42 21.07
N ASN A 339 33.74 6.09 21.17
CA ASN A 339 33.08 5.25 20.16
C ASN A 339 31.59 5.57 20.06
N LEU A 340 30.92 5.81 21.19
CA LEU A 340 29.51 6.19 21.20
C LEU A 340 29.27 7.56 20.57
N LEU A 341 30.08 8.58 20.91
CA LEU A 341 29.99 9.90 20.30
C LEU A 341 30.25 9.82 18.78
N SER A 342 31.15 8.95 18.35
CA SER A 342 31.43 8.72 16.92
C SER A 342 30.22 8.12 16.20
N ILE A 343 29.61 7.06 16.75
CA ILE A 343 28.42 6.41 16.18
C ILE A 343 27.24 7.39 16.14
N THR A 344 26.95 8.12 17.22
CA THR A 344 25.82 9.06 17.26
C THR A 344 25.96 10.22 16.28
N ARG A 345 27.18 10.72 16.04
CA ARG A 345 27.42 11.71 14.99
C ARG A 345 27.13 11.14 13.60
N MET A 346 27.56 9.89 13.34
CA MET A 346 27.36 9.22 12.05
C MET A 346 25.90 8.91 11.75
N GLU A 347 25.14 8.37 12.72
CA GLU A 347 23.71 8.05 12.54
C GLU A 347 22.83 9.31 12.38
N GLY A 348 23.20 10.43 13.00
CA GLY A 348 22.47 11.69 12.89
C GLY A 348 22.65 12.41 11.55
N GLY A 349 23.41 11.86 10.59
CA GLY A 349 23.73 12.50 9.32
C GLY A 349 24.57 13.78 9.45
N ALA A 350 25.13 14.03 10.65
CA ALA A 350 25.85 15.26 10.98
C ALA A 350 27.35 15.18 10.66
N VAL A 351 27.85 14.03 10.21
CA VAL A 351 29.25 13.88 9.79
C VAL A 351 29.39 14.38 8.36
N GLN A 352 30.01 15.55 8.23
CA GLN A 352 30.50 16.03 6.95
C GLN A 352 31.82 15.31 6.67
N LEU A 353 31.81 14.37 5.72
CA LEU A 353 33.01 13.64 5.31
C LEU A 353 33.96 14.59 4.58
N HIS A 354 35.23 14.59 4.98
CA HIS A 354 36.30 15.28 4.28
C HIS A 354 36.94 14.30 3.30
N MET A 355 36.29 14.13 2.14
CA MET A 355 36.74 13.20 1.11
C MET A 355 37.94 13.78 0.35
N GLU A 356 39.09 13.13 0.48
CA GLU A 356 40.33 13.49 -0.23
C GLU A 356 40.88 12.24 -0.95
N THR A 357 41.61 12.46 -2.05
CA THR A 357 42.26 11.36 -2.78
C THR A 357 43.53 10.96 -2.05
N GLU A 358 43.50 9.81 -1.39
CA GLU A 358 44.54 9.36 -0.47
C GLU A 358 45.19 8.07 -0.97
N LEU A 359 46.48 7.91 -0.67
CA LEU A 359 47.20 6.68 -0.95
C LEU A 359 46.93 5.67 0.16
N LEU A 360 46.32 4.52 -0.17
CA LEU A 360 45.95 3.52 0.84
C LEU A 360 47.15 3.01 1.65
N GLU A 361 48.33 2.96 1.04
CA GLU A 361 49.58 2.59 1.72
C GLU A 361 49.89 3.52 2.90
N GLU A 362 49.76 4.84 2.70
CA GLU A 362 49.97 5.84 3.76
C GLU A 362 48.92 5.74 4.85
N VAL A 363 47.65 5.52 4.46
CA VAL A 363 46.53 5.33 5.39
C VAL A 363 46.74 4.08 6.27
N ILE A 364 47.18 2.98 5.67
CA ILE A 364 47.48 1.72 6.38
C ILE A 364 48.69 1.91 7.30
N ASP A 365 49.76 2.53 6.81
CA ASP A 365 50.97 2.78 7.60
C ASP A 365 50.70 3.68 8.80
N GLU A 366 49.90 4.73 8.63
CA GLU A 366 49.50 5.60 9.73
C GLU A 366 48.60 4.84 10.72
N ALA A 367 47.64 4.05 10.24
CA ALA A 367 46.82 3.21 11.12
C ALA A 367 47.65 2.26 11.97
N MET A 368 48.72 1.67 11.40
CA MET A 368 49.65 0.79 12.11
C MET A 368 50.43 1.49 13.23
N ARG A 369 50.65 2.81 13.14
CA ARG A 369 51.27 3.60 14.22
C ARG A 369 50.33 3.79 15.42
N HIS A 370 49.02 3.71 15.20
CA HIS A 370 47.99 3.86 16.24
C HIS A 370 47.54 2.52 16.85
N VAL A 371 47.99 1.39 16.32
CA VAL A 371 47.69 0.05 16.86
C VAL A 371 48.33 -0.14 18.24
N ASN A 372 47.63 -0.85 19.13
CA ASN A 372 48.04 -1.07 20.52
C ASN A 372 49.47 -1.65 20.63
N ARG A 373 50.25 -1.20 21.65
CA ARG A 373 51.64 -1.66 21.93
C ARG A 373 51.75 -3.17 22.18
N ARG A 374 50.64 -3.87 22.43
CA ARG A 374 50.60 -5.34 22.56
C ARG A 374 50.85 -6.10 21.26
N HIS A 375 50.97 -5.41 20.13
CA HIS A 375 51.41 -6.04 18.86
C HIS A 375 52.78 -6.73 18.97
N GLU A 376 53.61 -6.42 19.98
CA GLU A 376 54.89 -7.10 20.21
C GLU A 376 54.78 -8.64 20.38
N ASN A 377 53.60 -9.13 20.77
CA ASN A 377 53.33 -10.56 20.91
C ASN A 377 52.74 -11.21 19.64
N HIS A 378 52.49 -10.43 18.57
CA HIS A 378 51.84 -10.88 17.34
C HIS A 378 52.71 -10.54 16.12
N SER A 379 52.64 -11.37 15.08
CA SER A 379 53.33 -11.09 13.82
C SER A 379 52.38 -10.38 12.87
N ILE A 380 52.57 -9.07 12.68
CA ILE A 380 51.76 -8.27 11.74
C ILE A 380 52.54 -8.11 10.43
N GLN A 381 51.91 -8.48 9.31
CA GLN A 381 52.47 -8.35 7.97
C GLN A 381 51.56 -7.48 7.10
N VAL A 382 52.12 -6.42 6.52
CA VAL A 382 51.43 -5.55 5.57
C VAL A 382 51.91 -5.89 4.16
N THR A 383 50.97 -6.09 3.23
CA THR A 383 51.26 -6.47 1.84
C THR A 383 50.34 -5.70 0.90
N GLN A 384 50.89 -5.09 -0.15
CA GLN A 384 50.12 -4.40 -1.19
C GLN A 384 50.33 -5.09 -2.53
N GLU A 385 49.25 -5.35 -3.26
CA GLU A 385 49.29 -5.87 -4.63
C GLU A 385 48.98 -4.75 -5.64
N GLY A 386 50.01 -4.37 -6.40
CA GLY A 386 49.96 -3.29 -7.38
C GLY A 386 50.63 -2.00 -6.89
N ASP A 387 50.94 -1.11 -7.84
CA ASP A 387 51.55 0.19 -7.56
C ASP A 387 50.47 1.24 -7.34
N TYR A 388 50.59 2.01 -6.25
CA TYR A 388 49.79 3.20 -5.92
C TYR A 388 48.26 3.03 -5.99
N ILE A 389 47.67 2.47 -4.92
CA ILE A 389 46.21 2.37 -4.79
C ILE A 389 45.66 3.66 -4.18
N LEU A 390 45.02 4.47 -5.02
CA LEU A 390 44.33 5.70 -4.61
C LEU A 390 42.85 5.43 -4.33
N ALA A 391 42.33 6.03 -3.26
CA ALA A 391 40.92 5.99 -2.90
C ALA A 391 40.44 7.38 -2.47
N SER A 392 39.21 7.75 -2.85
CA SER A 392 38.56 8.98 -2.37
C SER A 392 37.93 8.65 -1.01
N VAL A 393 38.56 9.07 0.08
CA VAL A 393 38.16 8.71 1.45
C VAL A 393 38.43 9.83 2.45
N ASP A 394 37.77 9.78 3.59
CA ASP A 394 38.20 10.50 4.80
C ASP A 394 39.28 9.67 5.51
N ALA A 395 40.54 10.07 5.36
CA ALA A 395 41.69 9.32 5.87
C ALA A 395 41.60 9.01 7.36
N GLN A 396 41.13 9.97 8.17
CA GLN A 396 41.06 9.80 9.64
C GLN A 396 40.05 8.72 10.03
N LEU A 397 38.91 8.68 9.35
CA LEU A 397 37.89 7.67 9.60
C LEU A 397 38.33 6.29 9.11
N ILE A 398 39.01 6.19 7.97
CA ILE A 398 39.53 4.90 7.49
C ILE A 398 40.67 4.38 8.36
N ILE A 399 41.58 5.26 8.83
CA ILE A 399 42.58 4.93 9.85
C ILE A 399 41.90 4.29 11.06
N GLN A 400 40.82 4.90 11.56
CA GLN A 400 40.06 4.39 12.70
C GLN A 400 39.44 3.01 12.42
N VAL A 401 38.94 2.76 11.21
CA VAL A 401 38.43 1.43 10.81
C VAL A 401 39.55 0.38 10.87
N ILE A 402 40.70 0.67 10.26
CA ILE A 402 41.83 -0.27 10.19
C ILE A 402 42.34 -0.54 11.60
N THR A 403 42.58 0.49 12.42
CA THR A 403 43.01 0.33 13.81
C THR A 403 42.02 -0.52 14.61
N ASN A 404 40.71 -0.30 14.47
CA ASN A 404 39.69 -1.11 15.16
C ASN A 404 39.71 -2.59 14.72
N LEU A 405 39.89 -2.87 13.43
CA LEU A 405 39.95 -4.25 12.94
C LEU A 405 41.22 -4.96 13.41
N VAL A 406 42.36 -4.28 13.38
CA VAL A 406 43.63 -4.83 13.85
C VAL A 406 43.61 -5.04 15.37
N ASP A 407 43.09 -4.10 16.14
CA ASP A 407 42.94 -4.25 17.59
C ASP A 407 41.99 -5.41 17.94
N ASN A 408 40.92 -5.61 17.16
CA ASN A 408 40.06 -6.80 17.31
C ASN A 408 40.84 -8.08 17.02
N ALA A 409 41.64 -8.12 15.95
CA ALA A 409 42.46 -9.29 15.64
C ALA A 409 43.46 -9.59 16.77
N ILE A 410 44.17 -8.59 17.31
CA ILE A 410 45.10 -8.76 18.44
C ILE A 410 44.35 -9.28 19.68
N LYS A 411 43.16 -8.73 19.96
CA LYS A 411 42.39 -9.05 21.17
C LYS A 411 41.81 -10.46 21.19
N TYR A 412 41.40 -10.97 20.03
CA TYR A 412 40.68 -12.24 19.91
C TYR A 412 41.52 -13.39 19.34
N THR A 413 42.81 -13.13 19.04
CA THR A 413 43.76 -14.18 18.66
C THR A 413 44.77 -14.47 19.79
N PRO A 414 45.23 -15.72 19.95
CA PRO A 414 46.29 -16.06 20.91
C PRO A 414 47.62 -15.37 20.62
N ASP A 415 48.50 -15.24 21.62
CA ASP A 415 49.87 -14.77 21.41
C ASP A 415 50.62 -15.64 20.39
N GLY A 416 51.45 -15.02 19.54
CA GLY A 416 52.15 -15.67 18.44
C GLY A 416 51.32 -15.82 17.14
N SER A 417 50.08 -15.36 17.14
CA SER A 417 49.20 -15.35 15.97
C SER A 417 49.71 -14.38 14.89
N ARG A 418 49.36 -14.68 13.63
CA ARG A 418 49.70 -13.88 12.47
C ARG A 418 48.48 -13.06 12.05
N ILE A 419 48.70 -11.76 11.89
CA ILE A 419 47.73 -10.82 11.34
C ILE A 419 48.30 -10.31 10.02
N THR A 420 47.52 -10.37 8.95
CA THR A 420 47.93 -9.93 7.63
C THR A 420 46.98 -8.85 7.14
N ILE A 421 47.54 -7.71 6.76
CA ILE A 421 46.81 -6.60 6.13
C ILE A 421 47.20 -6.61 4.66
N LYS A 422 46.21 -6.85 3.80
CA LYS A 422 46.40 -6.93 2.36
C LYS A 422 45.59 -5.84 1.67
N SER A 423 46.22 -5.03 0.81
CA SER A 423 45.53 -4.07 -0.05
C SER A 423 45.67 -4.44 -1.53
N TYR A 424 44.59 -4.32 -2.29
CA TYR A 424 44.57 -4.58 -3.74
C TYR A 424 43.43 -3.83 -4.44
N LYS A 425 43.50 -3.70 -5.77
CA LYS A 425 42.39 -3.22 -6.59
C LYS A 425 41.59 -4.40 -7.13
N ASP A 426 40.26 -4.34 -6.99
CA ASP A 426 39.35 -5.34 -7.57
C ASP A 426 38.14 -4.65 -8.22
N ASN A 427 37.87 -4.96 -9.49
CA ASN A 427 36.74 -4.43 -10.26
C ASN A 427 36.56 -2.89 -10.19
N GLY A 428 37.66 -2.13 -10.13
CA GLY A 428 37.62 -0.67 -10.00
C GLY A 428 37.37 -0.14 -8.58
N ASN A 429 37.39 -1.01 -7.57
CA ASN A 429 37.32 -0.65 -6.16
C ASN A 429 38.66 -0.88 -5.45
N ALA A 430 38.88 -0.11 -4.39
CA ALA A 430 39.96 -0.26 -3.45
C ALA A 430 39.55 -1.28 -2.38
N VAL A 431 40.31 -2.37 -2.24
CA VAL A 431 40.01 -3.43 -1.26
C VAL A 431 41.12 -3.52 -0.21
N ILE A 432 40.72 -3.58 1.06
CA ILE A 432 41.62 -3.83 2.20
C ILE A 432 41.10 -5.04 2.97
N GLU A 433 41.94 -6.04 3.16
CA GLU A 433 41.65 -7.24 3.92
C GLU A 433 42.49 -7.27 5.18
N VAL A 434 41.84 -7.42 6.34
CA VAL A 434 42.50 -7.71 7.62
C VAL A 434 42.21 -9.16 7.97
N SER A 435 43.22 -10.01 7.83
CA SER A 435 43.13 -11.46 8.07
C SER A 435 43.85 -11.84 9.35
N ASP A 436 43.23 -12.70 10.15
CA ASP A 436 43.81 -13.30 11.34
C ASP A 436 43.82 -14.84 11.24
N ASN A 437 44.68 -15.52 12.00
CA ASN A 437 44.71 -16.98 12.09
C ASN A 437 44.13 -17.54 13.40
N GLY A 438 43.20 -16.80 14.01
CA GLY A 438 42.57 -17.13 15.28
C GLY A 438 41.47 -18.20 15.21
N PRO A 439 40.57 -18.26 16.21
CA PRO A 439 39.52 -19.27 16.29
C PRO A 439 38.41 -19.12 15.24
N GLY A 440 38.37 -18.01 14.50
CA GLY A 440 37.32 -17.69 13.53
C GLY A 440 36.01 -17.22 14.17
N ILE A 441 35.02 -16.90 13.33
CA ILE A 441 33.70 -16.42 13.74
C ILE A 441 32.63 -17.42 13.27
N PRO A 442 31.76 -17.92 14.17
CA PRO A 442 30.67 -18.82 13.78
C PRO A 442 29.73 -18.19 12.76
N ASP A 443 29.25 -18.99 11.79
CA ASP A 443 28.36 -18.52 10.71
C ASP A 443 27.12 -17.80 11.24
N GLU A 444 26.50 -18.33 12.29
CA GLU A 444 25.31 -17.72 12.91
C GLU A 444 25.58 -16.32 13.48
N SER A 445 26.84 -15.99 13.75
CA SER A 445 27.25 -14.70 14.34
C SER A 445 27.67 -13.69 13.29
N LYS A 446 28.02 -14.08 12.06
CA LYS A 446 28.57 -13.19 11.01
C LYS A 446 27.67 -12.00 10.68
N ASP A 447 26.35 -12.18 10.66
CA ASP A 447 25.40 -11.07 10.44
C ASP A 447 25.19 -10.21 11.70
N ARG A 448 25.43 -10.80 12.88
CA ARG A 448 25.14 -10.18 14.18
C ARG A 448 26.32 -9.40 14.75
N ILE A 449 27.56 -9.70 14.37
CA ILE A 449 28.76 -9.00 14.88
C ILE A 449 28.79 -7.50 14.55
N PHE A 450 28.07 -7.06 13.53
CA PHE A 450 27.93 -5.65 13.18
C PHE A 450 26.78 -4.94 13.90
N GLN A 451 26.00 -5.66 14.73
CA GLN A 451 24.98 -5.06 15.58
C GLN A 451 25.62 -4.45 16.83
N MET A 452 25.12 -3.29 17.25
CA MET A 452 25.60 -2.62 18.46
C MET A 452 25.49 -3.53 19.68
N PHE A 453 26.56 -3.59 20.47
CA PHE A 453 26.66 -4.36 21.72
C PHE A 453 26.65 -5.89 21.57
N TYR A 454 26.66 -6.42 20.34
CA TYR A 454 26.78 -7.86 20.14
C TYR A 454 28.22 -8.31 20.39
N THR A 455 28.39 -9.39 21.17
CA THR A 455 29.68 -10.06 21.37
C THR A 455 29.46 -11.57 21.32
N THR A 456 30.38 -12.31 20.72
CA THR A 456 30.25 -13.76 20.46
C THR A 456 30.41 -14.65 21.70
N GLY A 457 30.30 -14.11 22.92
CA GLY A 457 30.49 -14.87 24.16
C GLY A 457 31.93 -15.38 24.40
N HIS A 458 32.80 -15.38 23.38
CA HIS A 458 34.22 -15.65 23.48
C HIS A 458 34.88 -14.61 24.39
N LYS A 459 35.58 -15.10 25.41
CA LYS A 459 36.47 -14.27 26.23
C LYS A 459 37.68 -13.89 25.38
N SER A 460 38.09 -12.62 25.43
CA SER A 460 39.37 -12.19 24.85
C SER A 460 40.52 -12.99 25.47
N ALA A 461 41.72 -12.99 24.87
CA ALA A 461 42.89 -13.66 25.44
C ALA A 461 43.14 -13.30 26.93
N ASP A 462 42.80 -12.06 27.31
CA ASP A 462 42.90 -11.53 28.69
C ASP A 462 41.66 -11.79 29.58
N GLY A 463 40.66 -12.55 29.13
CA GLY A 463 39.44 -12.82 29.89
C GLY A 463 38.42 -11.67 29.95
N LYS A 464 38.78 -10.45 29.53
CA LYS A 464 37.90 -9.26 29.49
C LYS A 464 36.92 -9.33 28.30
N ARG A 465 35.68 -8.88 28.49
CA ARG A 465 34.66 -8.79 27.42
C ARG A 465 34.92 -7.57 26.53
N GLY A 466 34.65 -7.71 25.23
CA GLY A 466 34.63 -6.59 24.30
C GLY A 466 33.38 -5.74 24.43
N MET A 467 33.44 -4.53 23.90
CA MET A 467 32.37 -3.54 23.97
C MET A 467 31.25 -3.77 22.95
N GLY A 468 31.54 -4.52 21.87
CA GLY A 468 30.59 -4.74 20.78
C GLY A 468 30.25 -3.47 19.98
N LEU A 469 31.08 -2.42 20.06
CA LEU A 469 30.86 -1.15 19.35
C LEU A 469 31.85 -0.88 18.22
N GLY A 470 33.01 -1.55 18.18
CA GLY A 470 34.04 -1.34 17.15
C GLY A 470 33.56 -1.73 15.74
N LEU A 471 33.00 -2.93 15.57
CA LEU A 471 32.51 -3.39 14.27
C LEU A 471 31.27 -2.62 13.76
N PRO A 472 30.27 -2.28 14.60
CA PRO A 472 29.21 -1.35 14.22
C PRO A 472 29.73 0.01 13.74
N LEU A 473 30.74 0.58 14.43
CA LEU A 473 31.38 1.82 14.01
C LEU A 473 32.08 1.67 12.65
N CYS A 474 32.80 0.57 12.44
CA CYS A 474 33.43 0.28 11.15
C CYS A 474 32.39 0.24 10.00
N ARG A 475 31.25 -0.42 10.24
CA ARG A 475 30.15 -0.46 9.27
C ARG A 475 29.52 0.91 9.03
N ALA A 476 29.33 1.71 10.08
CA ALA A 476 28.81 3.07 9.94
C ALA A 476 29.72 3.97 9.12
N ILE A 477 31.04 3.91 9.37
CA ILE A 477 32.06 4.63 8.60
C ILE A 477 32.01 4.23 7.12
N LEU A 478 32.05 2.94 6.82
CA LEU A 478 32.05 2.48 5.43
C LEU A 478 30.74 2.79 4.71
N ASN A 479 29.59 2.64 5.37
CA ASN A 479 28.31 3.02 4.78
C ASN A 479 28.27 4.51 4.41
N ALA A 480 28.86 5.38 5.24
CA ALA A 480 28.97 6.81 4.93
C ALA A 480 29.85 7.05 3.68
N HIS A 481 30.89 6.24 3.49
CA HIS A 481 31.77 6.24 2.31
C HIS A 481 31.19 5.47 1.11
N LYS A 482 29.95 4.96 1.19
CA LYS A 482 29.33 4.06 0.18
C LYS A 482 30.15 2.78 -0.07
N GLY A 483 30.97 2.39 0.90
CA GLY A 483 31.74 1.15 0.91
C GLY A 483 30.99 0.02 1.61
N ILE A 484 31.60 -1.17 1.60
CA ILE A 484 31.04 -2.40 2.16
C ILE A 484 32.07 -3.05 3.10
N ILE A 485 31.60 -3.61 4.22
CA ILE A 485 32.39 -4.49 5.09
C ILE A 485 31.81 -5.90 5.07
N GLU A 486 32.66 -6.89 4.84
CA GLU A 486 32.30 -8.30 4.85
C GLU A 486 33.20 -9.09 5.80
N VAL A 487 32.71 -10.22 6.28
CA VAL A 487 33.46 -11.17 7.10
C VAL A 487 33.47 -12.52 6.40
N LEU A 488 34.66 -13.05 6.15
CA LEU A 488 34.91 -14.33 5.50
C LEU A 488 35.75 -15.22 6.41
N ASP A 489 35.74 -16.54 6.18
CA ASP A 489 36.61 -17.45 6.91
C ASP A 489 38.02 -17.44 6.33
N ASN A 490 39.03 -17.47 7.20
CA ASN A 490 40.42 -17.64 6.80
C ASN A 490 40.82 -19.12 6.80
N THR A 491 41.75 -19.50 5.92
CA THR A 491 42.25 -20.88 5.81
C THR A 491 43.69 -20.96 6.29
N PRO A 492 44.08 -21.95 7.14
CA PRO A 492 43.30 -23.08 7.64
C PRO A 492 42.35 -22.76 8.81
N SER A 493 42.49 -21.60 9.47
CA SER A 493 41.58 -21.09 10.51
C SER A 493 41.70 -19.58 10.63
N GLY A 494 40.65 -18.90 11.14
CA GLY A 494 40.63 -17.47 11.43
C GLY A 494 39.55 -16.71 10.68
N SER A 495 39.64 -15.39 10.64
CA SER A 495 38.66 -14.53 9.96
C SER A 495 39.35 -13.57 9.00
N ILE A 496 38.63 -13.14 7.96
CA ILE A 496 39.04 -12.09 7.04
C ILE A 496 37.96 -11.02 7.05
N PHE A 497 38.31 -9.83 7.52
CA PHE A 497 37.48 -8.65 7.38
C PHE A 497 37.87 -7.93 6.09
N ARG A 498 36.94 -7.91 5.12
CA ARG A 498 37.15 -7.29 3.81
C ARG A 498 36.42 -5.95 3.76
N LEU A 499 37.17 -4.89 3.50
CA LEU A 499 36.71 -3.52 3.28
C LEU A 499 36.74 -3.24 1.78
N ILE A 500 35.61 -2.83 1.21
CA ILE A 500 35.50 -2.46 -0.21
C ILE A 500 35.12 -0.98 -0.27
N LEU A 501 35.99 -0.18 -0.86
CA LEU A 501 35.85 1.26 -1.01
C LEU A 501 35.79 1.62 -2.51
N PRO A 502 34.93 2.57 -2.92
CA PRO A 502 34.95 3.05 -4.30
C PRO A 502 36.31 3.68 -4.61
N ALA A 503 37.02 3.19 -5.62
CA ALA A 503 38.25 3.83 -6.07
C ALA A 503 37.93 4.97 -7.04
N GLU A 504 38.76 5.99 -7.05
CA GLU A 504 38.69 7.07 -8.03
C GLU A 504 39.80 6.83 -9.07
N GLU A 505 39.44 6.75 -10.35
CA GLU A 505 40.42 6.78 -11.43
C GLU A 505 40.94 8.22 -11.55
N VAL A 506 42.16 8.45 -11.09
CA VAL A 506 42.84 9.72 -11.37
C VAL A 506 43.19 9.74 -12.86
N SER A 507 42.46 10.55 -13.63
CA SER A 507 42.92 10.96 -14.94
C SER A 507 44.16 11.84 -14.75
N PHE A 508 45.35 11.29 -14.98
CA PHE A 508 46.58 12.09 -15.07
C PHE A 508 46.35 13.20 -16.08
N HIS A 509 46.28 14.45 -15.64
CA HIS A 509 46.46 15.61 -16.51
C HIS A 509 47.95 15.92 -16.47
N GLU A 510 48.64 15.49 -17.52
CA GLU A 510 50.02 15.88 -17.84
C GLU A 510 50.15 17.39 -18.06
#